data_AF-A0A7Y1VKE0-F1
#
_entry.id   AF-A0A7Y1VKE0-F1
#
_cell.length_a   1.000
_cell.length_b   1.000
_cell.length_c   1.000
_cell.angle_alpha   90.00
_cell.angle_beta   90.00
_cell.angle_gamma   90.00
#
_symmetry.space_group_name_H-M   'P 1'
#
loop_
_entity.id
_entity.type
_entity.pdbx_description
1 polymer ?
#
loop_
_entity_poly.entity_id
_entity_poly.type
_entity_poly.pdbx_seq_one_letter_code
_entity_poly.pdbx_strand_id
1 'polypeptide(L)'
;MKTTSPLYLLGILILLYACTNDDNLKDDLIGTGEIGQIDSNAASCSEVDFGNWESSKYNLPYHPGESRQIGLSSCSGSYHSAGFPDQFAVDFEMQIGDFVLAARGGTVIYVEESGTDGNYPNNIIVIRHVDGTFGQYMHLTFDGAVVERGQTVAQGDLIGYSGATGFA
;
A
#
# COMPACT_ATOMS: atom_id res chain seq x y z
N MET A 1 18.95 47.39 -50.17
CA MET A 1 19.02 46.48 -49.01
C MET A 1 17.63 46.01 -48.65
N LYS A 2 17.24 44.81 -49.06
CA LYS A 2 16.06 44.08 -48.57
C LYS A 2 16.46 42.61 -48.53
N THR A 3 16.73 42.10 -47.33
CA THR A 3 17.00 40.68 -47.07
C THR A 3 15.71 40.06 -46.54
N THR A 4 15.11 39.17 -47.32
CA THR A 4 14.02 38.29 -46.89
C THR A 4 14.61 37.07 -46.21
N SER A 5 14.28 36.87 -44.93
CA SER A 5 14.54 35.66 -44.15
C SER A 5 13.54 34.55 -44.50
N PRO A 6 13.94 33.26 -44.56
CA PRO A 6 13.01 32.17 -44.79
C PRO A 6 12.29 31.77 -43.50
N LEU A 7 11.01 31.47 -43.65
CA LEU A 7 10.10 30.96 -42.62
C LEU A 7 10.36 29.45 -42.43
N TYR A 8 10.89 29.03 -41.28
CA TYR A 8 11.02 27.61 -40.94
C TYR A 8 9.69 27.10 -40.38
N LEU A 9 9.01 26.26 -41.16
CA LEU A 9 7.84 25.51 -40.70
C LEU A 9 8.34 24.32 -39.85
N LEU A 10 8.34 24.49 -38.53
CA LEU A 10 8.68 23.43 -37.59
C LEU A 10 7.51 22.44 -37.54
N GLY A 11 7.65 21.29 -38.22
CA GLY A 11 6.70 20.19 -38.16
C GLY A 11 6.70 19.56 -36.76
N ILE A 12 5.65 19.79 -35.98
CA ILE A 12 5.41 19.09 -34.72
C ILE A 12 4.81 17.73 -35.06
N LEU A 13 5.66 16.69 -35.04
CA LEU A 13 5.24 15.29 -35.12
C LEU A 13 4.70 14.88 -33.74
N ILE A 14 3.38 14.97 -33.55
CA ILE A 14 2.70 14.44 -32.36
C ILE A 14 2.67 12.92 -32.49
N LEU A 15 3.61 12.24 -31.83
CA LEU A 15 3.52 10.80 -31.57
C LEU A 15 2.47 10.57 -30.47
N LEU A 16 1.24 10.30 -30.89
CA LEU A 16 0.22 9.72 -30.01
C LEU A 16 0.68 8.31 -29.63
N TYR A 17 1.21 8.15 -28.41
CA TYR A 17 1.41 6.85 -27.81
C TYR A 17 0.03 6.31 -27.44
N ALA A 18 -0.50 5.39 -28.25
CA ALA A 18 -1.68 4.63 -27.88
C ALA A 18 -1.31 3.72 -26.70
N CYS A 19 -1.93 3.96 -25.54
CA CYS A 19 -1.91 2.99 -24.46
C CYS A 19 -2.75 1.79 -24.92
N THR A 20 -2.13 0.62 -25.02
CA THR A 20 -2.86 -0.64 -25.19
C THR A 20 -3.40 -1.02 -23.81
N ASN A 21 -4.72 -1.09 -23.66
CA ASN A 21 -5.34 -1.77 -22.53
C ASN A 21 -4.98 -3.26 -22.65
N ASP A 22 -4.29 -3.80 -21.65
CA ASP A 22 -4.06 -5.23 -21.54
C ASP A 22 -5.25 -5.83 -20.78
N ASP A 23 -6.24 -6.30 -21.53
CA ASP A 23 -7.52 -6.84 -21.01
C ASP A 23 -7.36 -8.26 -20.41
N ASN A 24 -6.18 -8.62 -19.89
CA ASN A 24 -5.89 -9.94 -19.32
C ASN A 24 -6.10 -10.01 -17.79
N LEU A 25 -7.06 -9.26 -17.26
CA LEU A 25 -7.59 -9.55 -15.92
C LEU A 25 -8.57 -10.72 -16.06
N LYS A 26 -8.11 -11.91 -15.66
CA LYS A 26 -8.96 -13.10 -15.59
C LYS A 26 -10.05 -12.87 -14.56
N ASP A 27 -11.30 -12.98 -15.00
CA ASP A 27 -12.56 -12.88 -14.23
C ASP A 27 -12.76 -14.01 -13.19
N ASP A 28 -11.70 -14.56 -12.59
CA ASP A 28 -11.79 -15.58 -11.54
C ASP A 28 -11.80 -14.98 -10.12
N LEU A 29 -12.22 -13.71 -10.01
CA LEU A 29 -12.17 -12.88 -8.79
C LEU A 29 -13.29 -13.16 -7.77
N ILE A 30 -13.78 -14.40 -7.68
CA ILE A 30 -14.62 -14.83 -6.55
C ILE A 30 -14.10 -16.17 -6.04
N GLY A 31 -13.07 -16.11 -5.19
CA GLY A 31 -12.69 -17.22 -4.33
C GLY A 31 -13.81 -17.51 -3.33
N THR A 32 -14.69 -18.45 -3.67
CA THR A 32 -15.75 -18.98 -2.79
C THR A 32 -15.22 -20.05 -1.82
N GLY A 33 -13.94 -19.97 -1.43
CA GLY A 33 -13.33 -20.97 -0.56
C GLY A 33 -13.89 -20.88 0.87
N GLU A 34 -14.49 -21.96 1.36
CA GLU A 34 -14.83 -22.10 2.77
C GLU A 34 -13.56 -22.02 3.64
N ILE A 35 -13.69 -21.38 4.80
CA ILE A 35 -12.66 -21.26 5.84
C ILE A 35 -12.23 -22.67 6.27
N GLY A 36 -11.02 -23.09 5.86
CA GLY A 36 -10.40 -24.35 6.27
C GLY A 36 -9.82 -25.23 5.17
N GLN A 37 -9.95 -24.87 3.90
CA GLN A 37 -9.30 -25.60 2.81
C GLN A 37 -8.06 -24.85 2.31
N ILE A 38 -6.86 -25.35 2.63
CA ILE A 38 -5.63 -24.91 1.98
C ILE A 38 -5.74 -25.35 0.52
N ASP A 39 -6.03 -24.40 -0.37
CA ASP A 39 -5.91 -24.63 -1.79
C ASP A 39 -4.45 -24.91 -2.11
N SER A 40 -4.15 -26.16 -2.47
CA SER A 40 -2.83 -26.59 -2.92
C SER A 40 -2.37 -25.90 -4.21
N ASN A 41 -3.23 -25.11 -4.85
CA ASN A 41 -2.94 -24.29 -6.03
C ASN A 41 -2.97 -22.77 -5.76
N ALA A 42 -3.26 -22.33 -4.52
CA ALA A 42 -3.02 -20.95 -4.15
C ALA A 42 -1.51 -20.76 -4.15
N ALA A 43 -1.00 -20.04 -5.16
CA ALA A 43 0.41 -19.72 -5.28
C ALA A 43 0.87 -19.08 -3.95
N SER A 44 1.59 -19.86 -3.16
CA SER A 44 2.19 -19.39 -1.92
C SER A 44 3.45 -18.58 -2.29
N CYS A 45 3.81 -17.60 -1.47
CA CYS A 45 5.06 -16.86 -1.59
C CYS A 45 6.27 -17.73 -1.19
N SER A 46 6.29 -19.02 -1.58
CA SER A 46 7.21 -20.06 -1.10
C SER A 46 8.67 -19.79 -1.46
N GLU A 47 8.93 -18.89 -2.40
CA GLU A 47 10.28 -18.50 -2.80
C GLU A 47 10.78 -17.22 -2.10
N VAL A 48 9.98 -16.61 -1.21
CA VAL A 48 10.33 -15.35 -0.56
C VAL A 48 11.04 -15.61 0.77
N ASP A 49 12.27 -15.13 0.86
CA ASP A 49 13.04 -15.10 2.10
C ASP A 49 12.79 -13.78 2.84
N PHE A 50 12.10 -13.86 3.99
CA PHE A 50 11.85 -12.71 4.87
C PHE A 50 13.01 -12.41 5.83
N GLY A 51 14.05 -13.25 5.85
CA GLY A 51 15.20 -13.10 6.74
C GLY A 51 14.89 -13.36 8.23
N ASN A 52 15.86 -13.05 9.10
CA ASN A 52 15.67 -13.15 10.55
C ASN A 52 14.98 -11.88 11.09
N TRP A 53 13.81 -12.06 11.70
CA TRP A 53 13.01 -11.00 12.29
C TRP A 53 13.75 -10.19 13.37
N GLU A 54 14.68 -10.80 14.12
CA GLU A 54 15.49 -10.11 15.14
C GLU A 54 16.40 -9.01 14.56
N SER A 55 16.72 -9.13 13.26
CA SER A 55 17.54 -8.17 12.52
C SER A 55 16.72 -7.21 11.66
N SER A 56 15.38 -7.28 11.76
CA SER A 56 14.48 -6.46 10.97
C SER A 56 14.72 -4.98 11.24
N LYS A 57 14.64 -4.17 10.16
CA LYS A 57 14.62 -2.71 10.25
C LYS A 57 13.24 -2.15 10.63
N TYR A 58 12.25 -3.02 10.76
CA TYR A 58 10.85 -2.70 11.00
C TYR A 58 10.40 -3.25 12.35
N ASN A 59 9.66 -2.43 13.09
CA ASN A 59 8.88 -2.87 14.24
C ASN A 59 7.44 -3.11 13.80
N LEU A 60 6.71 -3.90 14.58
CA LEU A 60 5.26 -4.04 14.38
C LEU A 60 4.60 -2.66 14.56
N PRO A 61 3.56 -2.33 13.76
CA PRO A 61 2.98 -0.99 13.71
C PRO A 61 1.99 -0.70 14.86
N TYR A 62 2.20 -1.33 16.01
CA TYR A 62 1.40 -1.17 17.23
C TYR A 62 2.33 -1.19 18.45
N HIS A 63 1.79 -0.96 19.65
CA HIS A 63 2.61 -0.79 20.84
C HIS A 63 3.51 -2.01 21.14
N PRO A 64 4.79 -1.78 21.47
CA PRO A 64 5.68 -2.85 21.90
C PRO A 64 5.13 -3.61 23.12
N GLY A 65 5.21 -4.93 23.08
CA GLY A 65 4.70 -5.82 24.13
C GLY A 65 3.25 -6.25 23.95
N GLU A 66 2.55 -5.72 22.95
CA GLU A 66 1.24 -6.23 22.54
C GLU A 66 1.37 -7.41 21.57
N SER A 67 0.28 -8.14 21.39
CA SER A 67 0.11 -9.15 20.37
C SER A 67 -1.21 -8.93 19.66
N ARG A 68 -1.21 -9.08 18.34
CA ARG A 68 -2.39 -8.95 17.48
C ARG A 68 -2.58 -10.22 16.67
N GLN A 69 -3.83 -10.59 16.40
CA GLN A 69 -4.12 -11.64 15.42
C GLN A 69 -3.81 -11.13 14.02
N ILE A 70 -3.37 -12.03 13.14
CA ILE A 70 -3.16 -11.75 11.73
C ILE A 70 -4.39 -12.25 10.99
N GLY A 71 -5.14 -11.34 10.38
CA GLY A 71 -6.31 -11.66 9.56
C GLY A 71 -5.87 -12.17 8.19
N LEU A 72 -5.07 -11.37 7.48
CA LEU A 72 -4.43 -11.73 6.21
C LEU A 72 -2.91 -11.59 6.33
N SER A 73 -2.19 -12.59 5.81
CA SER A 73 -0.73 -12.63 5.73
C SER A 73 -0.28 -12.61 4.26
N SER A 74 1.03 -12.62 4.03
CA SER A 74 1.60 -12.72 2.69
C SER A 74 1.13 -13.98 1.97
N CYS A 75 0.65 -13.83 0.74
CA CYS A 75 0.12 -14.93 -0.08
C CYS A 75 -1.02 -15.73 0.58
N SER A 76 -1.83 -15.10 1.44
CA SER A 76 -2.90 -15.78 2.19
C SER A 76 -4.27 -15.82 1.51
N GLY A 77 -4.46 -15.12 0.39
CA GLY A 77 -5.73 -15.04 -0.35
C GLY A 77 -6.18 -13.60 -0.63
N SER A 78 -7.34 -13.40 -1.25
CA SER A 78 -7.85 -12.05 -1.61
C SER A 78 -6.80 -11.21 -2.38
N TYR A 79 -6.71 -9.91 -2.14
CA TYR A 79 -5.65 -9.03 -2.65
C TYR A 79 -4.25 -9.37 -2.11
N HIS A 80 -4.15 -10.23 -1.09
CA HIS A 80 -2.88 -10.77 -0.59
C HIS A 80 -2.43 -12.02 -1.36
N SER A 81 -3.16 -12.50 -2.38
CA SER A 81 -2.74 -13.66 -3.19
C SER A 81 -1.46 -13.36 -3.99
N ALA A 82 -0.64 -14.37 -4.32
CA ALA A 82 0.54 -14.14 -5.15
C ALA A 82 0.18 -13.49 -6.50
N GLY A 83 0.97 -12.50 -6.89
CA GLY A 83 0.78 -11.68 -8.08
C GLY A 83 -0.16 -10.49 -7.89
N PHE A 84 -0.83 -10.36 -6.73
CA PHE A 84 -1.71 -9.23 -6.44
C PHE A 84 -0.95 -8.10 -5.72
N PRO A 85 -1.50 -6.86 -5.72
CA PRO A 85 -0.82 -5.68 -5.18
C PRO A 85 -0.37 -5.82 -3.71
N ASP A 86 -1.17 -6.52 -2.90
CA ASP A 86 -0.96 -6.64 -1.45
C ASP A 86 -0.37 -7.99 -1.05
N GLN A 87 0.23 -8.73 -1.99
CA GLN A 87 0.78 -10.07 -1.75
C GLN A 87 1.81 -10.17 -0.62
N PHE A 88 2.41 -9.04 -0.22
CA PHE A 88 3.38 -8.92 0.88
C PHE A 88 2.87 -8.08 2.05
N ALA A 89 1.60 -7.66 2.02
CA ALA A 89 0.97 -6.95 3.13
C ALA A 89 0.57 -7.92 4.24
N VAL A 90 0.35 -7.36 5.42
CA VAL A 90 -0.11 -8.07 6.62
C VAL A 90 -1.19 -7.24 7.27
N ASP A 91 -2.35 -7.85 7.47
CA ASP A 91 -3.48 -7.23 8.15
C ASP A 91 -3.52 -7.70 9.60
N PHE A 92 -3.39 -6.75 10.50
CA PHE A 92 -3.50 -6.99 11.93
C PHE A 92 -4.93 -6.71 12.37
N GLU A 93 -5.54 -7.65 13.09
CA GLU A 93 -6.85 -7.40 13.69
C GLU A 93 -6.73 -6.34 14.80
N MET A 94 -7.41 -5.23 14.60
CA MET A 94 -7.39 -4.06 15.49
C MET A 94 -8.81 -3.55 15.71
N GLN A 95 -9.07 -2.94 16.88
CA GLN A 95 -10.30 -2.18 17.07
C GLN A 95 -10.17 -0.86 16.29
N ILE A 96 -11.25 -0.36 15.72
CA ILE A 96 -11.26 0.99 15.11
C ILE A 96 -10.84 2.01 16.18
N GLY A 97 -9.87 2.85 15.86
CA GLY A 97 -9.30 3.83 16.78
C GLY A 97 -8.04 3.37 17.54
N ASP A 98 -7.60 2.12 17.39
CA ASP A 98 -6.31 1.67 17.93
C ASP A 98 -5.15 2.45 17.29
N PHE A 99 -4.05 2.58 18.03
CA PHE A 99 -2.90 3.36 17.56
C PHE A 99 -2.14 2.62 16.47
N VAL A 100 -1.85 3.34 15.38
CA VAL A 100 -0.95 2.89 14.32
C VAL A 100 0.36 3.64 14.43
N LEU A 101 1.44 2.89 14.63
CA LEU A 101 2.80 3.42 14.79
C LEU A 101 3.61 3.23 13.51
N ALA A 102 4.53 4.16 13.23
CA ALA A 102 5.47 4.00 12.13
C ALA A 102 6.37 2.78 12.36
N ALA A 103 6.17 1.74 11.57
CA ALA A 103 6.98 0.52 11.58
C ALA A 103 8.47 0.82 11.31
N ARG A 104 8.76 1.86 10.53
CA ARG A 104 10.11 2.35 10.26
C ARG A 104 10.09 3.84 9.92
N GLY A 105 11.11 4.57 10.38
CA GLY A 105 11.20 6.02 10.16
C GLY A 105 11.38 6.42 8.69
N GLY A 106 11.01 7.65 8.36
CA GLY A 106 11.07 8.19 7.00
C GLY A 106 10.31 9.51 6.86
N THR A 107 10.02 9.88 5.61
CA THR A 107 9.24 11.08 5.29
C THR A 107 7.85 10.66 4.79
N VAL A 108 6.80 11.23 5.36
CA VAL A 108 5.42 11.07 4.88
C VAL A 108 5.31 11.70 3.49
N ILE A 109 4.96 10.93 2.48
CA ILE A 109 4.87 11.40 1.09
C ILE A 109 3.43 11.48 0.56
N TYR A 110 2.49 10.80 1.22
CA TYR A 110 1.07 10.80 0.87
C TYR A 110 0.22 10.52 2.11
N VAL A 111 -0.92 11.20 2.18
CA VAL A 111 -1.97 11.01 3.19
C VAL A 111 -3.31 11.12 2.47
N GLU A 112 -4.19 10.16 2.72
CA GLU A 112 -5.62 10.19 2.40
C GLU A 112 -6.37 9.81 3.68
N GLU A 113 -7.36 10.60 4.07
CA GLU A 113 -8.08 10.42 5.34
C GLU A 113 -9.57 10.77 5.25
N SER A 114 -10.08 11.03 4.04
CA SER A 114 -11.47 11.47 3.83
C SER A 114 -12.49 10.33 3.81
N GLY A 115 -12.03 9.09 3.75
CA GLY A 115 -12.84 7.88 3.78
C GLY A 115 -13.49 7.64 5.13
N THR A 116 -14.69 7.07 5.11
CA THR A 116 -15.45 6.68 6.31
C THR A 116 -15.48 5.17 6.44
N ASP A 117 -15.41 4.65 7.66
CA ASP A 117 -15.33 3.20 7.90
C ASP A 117 -16.47 2.45 7.18
N GLY A 118 -16.13 1.35 6.52
CA GLY A 118 -17.00 0.56 5.65
C GLY A 118 -17.21 1.14 4.24
N ASN A 119 -16.52 2.24 3.88
CA ASN A 119 -16.68 2.92 2.60
C ASN A 119 -15.34 3.32 1.98
N TYR A 120 -15.41 3.76 0.72
CA TYR A 120 -14.33 4.41 -0.01
C TYR A 120 -14.30 5.93 0.22
N PRO A 121 -13.15 6.60 0.01
CA PRO A 121 -11.83 6.02 -0.36
C PRO A 121 -11.18 5.22 0.78
N ASN A 122 -10.11 4.48 0.46
CA ASN A 122 -9.24 3.87 1.46
C ASN A 122 -8.35 4.95 2.08
N ASN A 123 -8.37 5.10 3.40
CA ASN A 123 -7.49 6.03 4.09
C ASN A 123 -6.12 5.40 4.27
N ILE A 124 -5.08 6.14 3.92
CA ILE A 124 -3.73 5.62 3.83
C ILE A 124 -2.69 6.68 4.19
N ILE A 125 -1.64 6.25 4.90
CA ILE A 125 -0.39 7.00 5.07
C ILE A 125 0.70 6.25 4.32
N VAL A 126 1.50 6.97 3.52
CA VAL A 126 2.68 6.41 2.84
C VAL A 126 3.95 7.10 3.32
N ILE A 127 4.88 6.33 3.86
CA ILE A 127 6.18 6.78 4.35
C ILE A 127 7.28 6.29 3.41
N ARG A 128 8.06 7.22 2.86
CA ARG A 128 9.28 6.89 2.12
C ARG A 128 10.47 6.79 3.07
N HIS A 129 11.13 5.64 3.07
CA HIS A 129 12.33 5.39 3.86
C HIS A 129 13.60 5.92 3.17
N VAL A 130 14.68 6.02 3.94
CA VAL A 130 15.97 6.56 3.46
C VAL A 130 16.59 5.74 2.31
N ASP A 131 16.32 4.43 2.27
CA ASP A 131 16.79 3.52 1.21
C ASP A 131 15.91 3.55 -0.05
N GLY A 132 14.90 4.43 -0.08
CA GLY A 132 13.98 4.58 -1.20
C GLY A 132 12.80 3.61 -1.21
N THR A 133 12.72 2.69 -0.25
CA THR A 133 11.53 1.84 -0.06
C THR A 133 10.38 2.62 0.56
N PHE A 134 9.16 2.06 0.51
CA PHE A 134 7.94 2.69 1.02
C PHE A 134 7.24 1.76 2.01
N GLY A 135 6.76 2.32 3.11
CA GLY A 135 5.79 1.69 4.00
C GLY A 135 4.41 2.31 3.76
N GLN A 136 3.39 1.46 3.62
CA GLN A 136 2.00 1.86 3.44
C GLN A 136 1.19 1.38 4.64
N TYR A 137 0.36 2.26 5.19
CA TYR A 137 -0.51 1.99 6.33
C TYR A 137 -1.92 2.31 5.88
N MET A 138 -2.72 1.28 5.63
CA MET A 138 -4.02 1.37 4.97
C MET A 138 -5.17 1.17 5.97
N HIS A 139 -6.39 1.39 5.49
CA HIS A 139 -7.62 1.15 6.23
C HIS A 139 -7.72 1.99 7.51
N LEU A 140 -7.17 3.21 7.52
CA LEU A 140 -7.28 4.12 8.67
C LEU A 140 -8.73 4.64 8.82
N THR A 141 -9.11 5.08 10.02
CA THR A 141 -10.45 5.68 10.23
C THR A 141 -10.52 7.10 9.64
N PHE A 142 -11.73 7.66 9.56
CA PHE A 142 -11.97 9.03 9.06
C PHE A 142 -11.23 10.08 9.89
N ASP A 143 -10.56 11.02 9.23
CA ASP A 143 -9.67 12.01 9.87
C ASP A 143 -8.67 11.36 10.84
N GLY A 144 -8.25 10.13 10.53
CA GLY A 144 -7.47 9.28 11.41
C GLY A 144 -5.96 9.50 11.32
N ALA A 145 -5.45 10.29 10.39
CA ALA A 145 -4.02 10.57 10.31
C ALA A 145 -3.64 11.66 11.32
N VAL A 146 -2.51 11.48 12.02
CA VAL A 146 -1.96 12.51 12.93
C VAL A 146 -0.67 13.14 12.38
N VAL A 147 -0.40 12.90 11.10
CA VAL A 147 0.80 13.36 10.39
C VAL A 147 0.40 13.96 9.04
N GLU A 148 1.21 14.89 8.57
CA GLU A 148 0.98 15.57 7.29
C GLU A 148 2.06 15.20 6.25
N ARG A 149 1.71 15.34 4.97
CA ARG A 149 2.68 15.18 3.87
C ARG A 149 3.88 16.12 4.06
N GLY A 150 5.08 15.56 3.99
CA GLY A 150 6.36 16.26 4.20
C GLY A 150 6.92 16.10 5.61
N GLN A 151 6.11 15.64 6.57
CA GLN A 151 6.56 15.37 7.93
C GLN A 151 7.57 14.22 7.95
N THR A 152 8.62 14.35 8.76
CA THR A 152 9.53 13.25 9.07
C THR A 152 9.08 12.59 10.37
N VAL A 153 9.05 11.26 10.37
CA VAL A 153 8.69 10.44 11.53
C VAL A 153 9.81 9.45 11.84
N ALA A 154 10.02 9.17 13.13
CA ALA A 154 10.87 8.11 13.62
C ALA A 154 10.10 6.79 13.68
N GLN A 155 10.83 5.68 13.79
CA GLN A 155 10.22 4.38 14.08
C GLN A 155 9.56 4.42 15.47
N GLY A 156 8.30 3.96 15.55
CA GLY A 156 7.51 3.96 16.78
C GLY A 156 6.70 5.23 17.03
N ASP A 157 6.84 6.27 16.21
CA ASP A 157 6.00 7.46 16.30
C ASP A 157 4.54 7.10 15.96
N LEU A 158 3.59 7.70 16.69
CA LEU A 158 2.17 7.62 16.33
C LEU A 158 1.96 8.35 15.00
N ILE A 159 1.35 7.65 14.04
CA ILE A 159 1.07 8.21 12.72
C ILE A 159 -0.42 8.28 12.38
N GLY A 160 -1.24 7.44 13.01
CA GLY A 160 -2.69 7.53 12.86
C GLY A 160 -3.43 6.51 13.71
N TYR A 161 -4.70 6.32 13.38
CA TYR A 161 -5.62 5.41 14.05
C TYR A 161 -6.20 4.40 13.06
N SER A 162 -6.26 3.13 13.47
CA SER A 162 -6.86 2.06 12.66
C SER A 162 -8.34 2.33 12.37
N GLY A 163 -8.82 1.82 11.25
CA GLY A 163 -10.20 1.91 10.83
C GLY A 163 -10.62 0.68 10.03
N ALA A 164 -11.62 0.89 9.18
CA ALA A 164 -12.15 -0.12 8.26
C ALA A 164 -12.55 0.52 6.91
N THR A 165 -11.78 1.51 6.43
CA THR A 165 -12.03 2.16 5.13
C THR A 165 -11.53 1.31 3.96
N GLY A 166 -12.07 1.50 2.76
CA GLY A 166 -11.71 0.70 1.58
C GLY A 166 -12.17 -0.76 1.67
N PHE A 167 -11.38 -1.69 1.13
CA PHE A 167 -11.59 -3.14 1.26
C PHE A 167 -10.83 -3.71 2.47
N ALA A 168 -11.15 -3.21 3.65
CA ALA A 168 -10.67 -3.77 4.92
C ALA A 168 -11.35 -5.09 5.26
#